data_AF-A0A382WJS6-F1
#
_entry.id   AF-A0A382WJS6-F1
#
_cell.length_a   1.000
_cell.length_b   1.000
_cell.length_c   1.000
_cell.angle_alpha   90.00
_cell.angle_beta   90.00
_cell.angle_gamma   90.00
#
_symmetry.space_group_name_H-M   'P 1'
#
loop_
_entity.id
_entity.type
_entity.pdbx_description
1 polymer ?
#
loop_
_entity_poly.entity_id
_entity_poly.type
_entity_poly.pdbx_seq_one_letter_code
_entity_poly.pdbx_strand_id
1 'polypeptide(L)'
;ERIGTAVRAVILERASGQLVMTMVAAGSVIWLLLTLERTGWLRFLGVVAVSGVATSGLIFWLWQQRISDDSLVRRAWRDTYAALLSIRALPIQLASSVLIVASYLLTYLVAARAVGVNTPLLILLPLVAPVLVTMLFPVTIAGWGIREGAAAVLWGAVGLTAVDGVAISVGYGFLVLFSSLPGGVILAIQMWRKTRPVDEG
;
A
#
# COMPACT_ATOMS: atom_id res chain seq x y z
N GLU A 1 28.43 -11.11 2.86
CA GLU A 1 27.46 -11.20 3.97
C GLU A 1 26.57 -9.96 4.18
N ARG A 2 27.11 -8.76 4.38
CA ARG A 2 26.32 -7.55 4.76
C ARG A 2 25.21 -7.15 3.77
N ILE A 3 25.44 -7.30 2.47
CA ILE A 3 24.43 -7.01 1.42
C ILE A 3 23.21 -7.95 1.56
N GLY A 4 23.44 -9.21 1.92
CA GLY A 4 22.35 -10.17 2.15
C GLY A 4 21.48 -9.79 3.35
N THR A 5 22.06 -9.31 4.44
CA THR A 5 21.31 -8.87 5.63
C THR A 5 20.51 -7.60 5.37
N ALA A 6 21.08 -6.62 4.64
CA ALA A 6 20.40 -5.38 4.29
C ALA A 6 19.19 -5.63 3.36
N VAL A 7 19.36 -6.46 2.32
CA VAL A 7 18.26 -6.84 1.42
C VAL A 7 17.17 -7.61 2.18
N ARG A 8 17.54 -8.53 3.08
CA ARG A 8 16.59 -9.29 3.90
C ARG A 8 15.79 -8.42 4.86
N ALA A 9 16.44 -7.44 5.50
CA ALA A 9 15.76 -6.47 6.37
C ALA A 9 14.72 -5.65 5.58
N VAL A 10 15.06 -5.22 4.36
CA VAL A 10 14.13 -4.52 3.48
C VAL A 10 12.96 -5.42 3.08
N ILE A 11 13.19 -6.67 2.70
CA ILE A 11 12.10 -7.60 2.35
C ILE A 11 11.15 -7.82 3.53
N LEU A 12 11.68 -8.01 4.73
CA LEU A 12 10.89 -8.16 5.96
C LEU A 12 10.07 -6.90 6.27
N GLU A 13 10.67 -5.72 6.17
CA GLU A 13 9.98 -4.43 6.35
C GLU A 13 8.82 -4.27 5.35
N ARG A 14 9.06 -4.66 4.08
CA ARG A 14 8.01 -4.61 3.05
C ARG A 14 6.92 -5.64 3.33
N ALA A 15 7.27 -6.85 3.74
CA ALA A 15 6.31 -7.90 4.07
C ALA A 15 5.44 -7.52 5.28
N SER A 16 6.03 -6.93 6.34
CA SER A 16 5.26 -6.48 7.51
C SER A 16 4.30 -5.34 7.16
N GLY A 17 4.76 -4.36 6.38
CA GLY A 17 3.91 -3.28 5.91
C GLY A 17 2.72 -3.78 5.06
N GLN A 18 2.97 -4.74 4.17
CA GLN A 18 1.93 -5.36 3.35
C GLN A 18 0.93 -6.15 4.19
N LEU A 19 1.41 -6.90 5.18
CA LEU A 19 0.57 -7.69 6.07
C LEU A 19 -0.36 -6.78 6.89
N VAL A 20 0.18 -5.72 7.51
CA VAL A 20 -0.61 -4.75 8.28
C VAL A 20 -1.66 -4.07 7.40
N MET A 21 -1.27 -3.60 6.21
CA MET A 21 -2.20 -2.93 5.29
C MET A 21 -3.33 -3.87 4.84
N THR A 22 -3.00 -5.13 4.56
CA THR A 22 -3.99 -6.14 4.16
C THR A 22 -4.97 -6.44 5.31
N MET A 23 -4.46 -6.56 6.54
CA MET A 23 -5.30 -6.74 7.73
C MET A 23 -6.24 -5.55 7.94
N VAL A 24 -5.74 -4.32 7.81
CA VAL A 24 -6.55 -3.10 7.97
C VAL A 24 -7.63 -3.03 6.89
N ALA A 25 -7.31 -3.34 5.63
CA ALA A 25 -8.29 -3.34 4.55
C ALA A 25 -9.34 -4.45 4.73
N ALA A 26 -8.92 -5.67 5.09
CA ALA A 26 -9.85 -6.76 5.36
C ALA A 26 -10.79 -6.44 6.53
N GLY A 27 -10.26 -5.93 7.64
CA GLY A 27 -11.04 -5.48 8.79
C GLY A 27 -12.02 -4.37 8.43
N SER A 28 -11.62 -3.44 7.56
CA SER A 28 -12.47 -2.35 7.07
C SER A 28 -13.64 -2.86 6.23
N VAL A 29 -13.38 -3.80 5.32
CA VAL A 29 -14.44 -4.45 4.52
C VAL A 29 -15.40 -5.21 5.43
N ILE A 30 -14.88 -6.01 6.36
CA ILE A 30 -15.72 -6.76 7.32
C ILE A 30 -16.60 -5.81 8.13
N TRP A 31 -16.03 -4.72 8.64
CA TRP A 31 -16.78 -3.72 9.39
C TRP A 31 -17.91 -3.09 8.56
N LEU A 32 -17.64 -2.73 7.31
CA LEU A 32 -18.67 -2.22 6.38
C LEU A 32 -19.78 -3.25 6.13
N LEU A 33 -19.42 -4.53 5.95
CA LEU A 33 -20.37 -5.62 5.73
C LEU A 33 -21.26 -5.92 6.94
N LEU A 34 -20.73 -5.73 8.16
CA LEU A 34 -21.47 -5.93 9.40
C LEU A 34 -22.35 -4.74 9.77
N THR A 35 -21.95 -3.53 9.37
CA THR A 35 -22.63 -2.28 9.78
C THR A 35 -23.70 -1.84 8.77
N LEU A 36 -23.54 -2.17 7.48
CA LEU A 36 -24.48 -1.75 6.44
C LEU A 36 -25.43 -2.89 6.05
N GLU A 37 -26.72 -2.74 6.38
CA GLU A 37 -27.77 -3.73 6.11
C GLU A 37 -28.10 -3.93 4.61
N ARG A 38 -27.48 -3.18 3.69
CA ARG A 38 -27.73 -3.26 2.24
C ARG A 38 -26.94 -4.41 1.59
N THR A 39 -27.61 -5.54 1.43
CA THR A 39 -27.00 -6.87 1.66
C THR A 39 -26.64 -7.72 0.42
N GLY A 40 -26.65 -7.17 -0.79
CA GLY A 40 -26.30 -7.93 -2.01
C GLY A 40 -24.96 -7.53 -2.65
N TRP A 41 -24.95 -6.33 -3.24
CA TRP A 41 -23.84 -5.84 -4.05
C TRP A 41 -22.56 -5.56 -3.24
N LEU A 42 -22.68 -5.05 -2.01
CA LEU A 42 -21.56 -4.84 -1.09
C LEU A 42 -20.83 -6.14 -0.73
N ARG A 43 -21.58 -7.24 -0.55
CA ARG A 43 -21.00 -8.57 -0.26
C ARG A 43 -20.26 -9.13 -1.46
N PHE A 44 -20.86 -9.02 -2.65
CA PHE A 44 -20.21 -9.45 -3.89
C PHE A 44 -18.92 -8.68 -4.17
N LEU A 45 -18.96 -7.33 -4.06
CA LEU A 45 -17.77 -6.49 -4.22
C LEU A 45 -16.72 -6.74 -3.14
N GLY A 46 -17.13 -6.97 -1.90
CA GLY A 46 -16.23 -7.35 -0.81
C GLY A 46 -15.50 -8.66 -1.12
N VAL A 47 -16.21 -9.68 -1.61
CA VAL A 47 -15.62 -10.96 -2.01
C VAL A 47 -14.67 -10.80 -3.21
N VAL A 48 -15.06 -10.03 -4.24
CA VAL A 48 -14.20 -9.75 -5.41
C VAL A 48 -12.95 -8.96 -5.03
N ALA A 49 -13.07 -7.96 -4.16
CA ALA A 49 -11.93 -7.19 -3.67
C ALA A 49 -10.98 -8.05 -2.82
N VAL A 50 -11.51 -8.83 -1.87
CA VAL A 50 -10.71 -9.73 -1.02
C VAL A 50 -10.01 -10.79 -1.85
N SER A 51 -10.72 -11.40 -2.81
CA SER A 51 -10.13 -12.39 -3.72
C SER A 51 -9.07 -11.77 -4.62
N GLY A 52 -9.30 -10.59 -5.19
CA GLY A 52 -8.31 -9.87 -5.99
C GLY A 52 -7.03 -9.54 -5.21
N VAL A 53 -7.16 -9.09 -3.96
CA VAL A 53 -6.03 -8.85 -3.05
C VAL A 53 -5.31 -10.16 -2.71
N ALA A 54 -6.06 -11.22 -2.40
CA ALA A 54 -5.48 -12.53 -2.09
C ALA A 54 -4.73 -13.13 -3.30
N THR A 55 -5.30 -13.05 -4.50
CA THR A 55 -4.67 -13.52 -5.74
C THR A 55 -3.42 -12.72 -6.07
N SER A 56 -3.42 -11.41 -5.81
CA SER A 56 -2.27 -10.53 -6.10
C SER A 56 -1.14 -10.72 -5.09
N GLY A 57 -1.49 -10.87 -3.81
CA GLY A 57 -0.55 -11.30 -2.78
C GLY A 57 0.04 -12.67 -3.09
N LEU A 58 -0.77 -13.60 -3.59
CA LEU A 58 -0.33 -14.93 -4.02
C LEU A 58 0.61 -14.85 -5.23
N ILE A 59 0.28 -14.07 -6.26
CA ILE A 59 1.15 -13.89 -7.44
C ILE A 59 2.48 -13.26 -7.04
N PHE A 60 2.47 -12.23 -6.18
CA PHE A 60 3.68 -11.60 -5.67
C PHE A 60 4.52 -12.58 -4.84
N TRP A 61 3.88 -13.38 -3.99
CA TRP A 61 4.55 -14.42 -3.20
C TRP A 61 5.16 -15.51 -4.09
N LEU A 62 4.43 -16.00 -5.09
CA LEU A 62 4.93 -16.99 -6.07
C LEU A 62 6.09 -16.44 -6.90
N TRP A 63 6.03 -15.15 -7.27
CA TRP A 63 7.13 -14.46 -7.96
C TRP A 63 8.37 -14.34 -7.07
N GLN A 64 8.21 -14.03 -5.78
CA GLN A 64 9.31 -14.04 -4.82
C GLN A 64 9.93 -15.44 -4.66
N GLN A 65 9.12 -16.50 -4.67
CA GLN A 65 9.65 -17.87 -4.58
C GLN A 65 10.48 -18.27 -5.80
N ARG A 66 10.09 -17.83 -7.00
CA ARG A 66 10.84 -18.07 -8.25
C ARG A 66 12.23 -17.42 -8.28
N ILE A 67 12.47 -16.38 -7.49
CA ILE A 67 13.77 -15.70 -7.37
C ILE A 67 14.70 -16.44 -6.39
N SER A 68 14.22 -17.48 -5.68
CA SER A 68 14.88 -18.09 -4.52
C SER A 68 15.23 -19.59 -4.71
N ASP A 69 15.62 -20.01 -5.91
CA ASP A 69 15.93 -21.42 -6.23
C ASP A 69 17.34 -21.90 -5.80
N ASP A 70 18.06 -21.13 -4.96
CA ASP A 70 19.41 -21.50 -4.51
C ASP A 70 19.39 -22.21 -3.14
N SER A 71 19.81 -23.47 -3.11
CA SER A 71 19.64 -24.42 -1.98
C SER A 71 20.28 -23.99 -0.63
N LEU A 72 21.23 -23.06 -0.67
CA LEU A 72 21.89 -22.47 0.50
C LEU A 72 20.98 -21.48 1.25
N VAL A 73 20.07 -20.82 0.54
CA VAL A 73 19.11 -19.87 1.09
C VAL A 73 18.11 -20.61 2.00
N ARG A 74 17.68 -21.82 1.62
CA ARG A 74 16.73 -22.64 2.37
C ARG A 74 17.26 -23.13 3.74
N ARG A 75 18.57 -23.37 3.86
CA ARG A 75 19.22 -23.71 5.15
C ARG A 75 19.38 -22.48 6.03
N ALA A 76 19.78 -21.35 5.44
CA ALA A 76 19.81 -20.08 6.13
C ALA A 76 18.41 -19.62 6.59
N TRP A 77 17.34 -19.94 5.84
CA TRP A 77 15.95 -19.68 6.22
C TRP A 77 15.54 -20.32 7.55
N ARG A 78 16.03 -21.52 7.85
CA ARG A 78 15.69 -22.25 9.08
C ARG A 78 16.38 -21.65 10.31
N ASP A 79 17.64 -21.26 10.15
CA ASP A 79 18.43 -20.60 11.22
C ASP A 79 18.01 -19.14 11.41
N THR A 80 17.54 -18.49 10.34
CA THR A 80 17.02 -17.12 10.36
C THR A 80 15.62 -17.04 10.96
N TYR A 81 14.77 -18.07 10.82
CA TYR A 81 13.49 -18.16 11.53
C TYR A 81 13.67 -18.22 13.06
N ALA A 82 14.71 -18.92 13.53
CA ALA A 82 15.04 -19.02 14.95
C ALA A 82 15.64 -17.71 15.53
N ALA A 83 16.31 -16.90 14.71
CA ALA A 83 16.91 -15.63 15.10
C ALA A 83 15.99 -14.40 14.89
N LEU A 84 15.08 -14.44 13.90
CA LEU A 84 14.07 -13.39 13.62
C LEU A 84 12.90 -13.39 14.60
N LEU A 85 12.71 -14.48 15.35
CA LEU A 85 11.92 -14.50 16.58
C LEU A 85 12.64 -13.81 17.75
N SER A 86 13.60 -12.91 17.49
CA SER A 86 14.00 -11.95 18.51
C SER A 86 12.86 -10.96 18.72
N ILE A 87 12.05 -11.27 19.72
CA ILE A 87 10.84 -10.60 20.21
C ILE A 87 10.96 -9.07 20.41
N ARG A 88 12.17 -8.50 20.24
CA ARG A 88 12.52 -7.09 20.42
C ARG A 88 12.47 -6.23 19.16
N ALA A 89 12.68 -6.79 17.96
CA ALA A 89 12.62 -6.01 16.71
C ALA A 89 11.18 -5.91 16.14
N LEU A 90 10.36 -6.92 16.39
CA LEU A 90 8.95 -6.98 16.01
C LEU A 90 8.13 -5.75 16.45
N PRO A 91 8.20 -5.24 17.70
CA PRO A 91 7.39 -4.09 18.10
C PRO A 91 7.76 -2.80 17.36
N ILE A 92 9.04 -2.56 17.10
CA ILE A 92 9.50 -1.36 16.36
C ILE A 92 9.07 -1.45 14.89
N GLN A 93 9.18 -2.63 14.29
CA GLN A 93 8.78 -2.88 12.91
C GLN A 93 7.26 -2.76 12.73
N LEU A 94 6.48 -3.32 13.66
CA LEU A 94 5.03 -3.17 13.68
C LEU A 94 4.63 -1.71 13.91
N ALA A 95 5.25 -1.02 14.87
CA ALA A 95 4.97 0.39 15.12
C ALA A 95 5.27 1.26 13.90
N SER A 96 6.39 1.01 13.21
CA SER A 96 6.75 1.71 11.98
C SER A 96 5.74 1.44 10.87
N SER A 97 5.34 0.18 10.70
CA SER A 97 4.33 -0.22 9.72
C SER A 97 2.98 0.44 9.99
N VAL A 98 2.54 0.48 11.26
CA VAL A 98 1.31 1.16 11.69
C VAL A 98 1.40 2.66 11.42
N LEU A 99 2.54 3.29 11.72
CA LEU A 99 2.76 4.72 11.48
C LEU A 99 2.68 5.05 9.99
N ILE A 100 3.25 4.20 9.13
CA ILE A 100 3.18 4.34 7.68
C ILE A 100 1.73 4.21 7.18
N VAL A 101 0.99 3.20 7.66
CA VAL A 101 -0.42 3.05 7.29
C VAL A 101 -1.24 4.24 7.76
N ALA A 102 -1.01 4.71 8.99
CA ALA A 102 -1.68 5.89 9.54
C ALA A 102 -1.39 7.16 8.72
N SER A 103 -0.16 7.36 8.26
CA SER A 103 0.19 8.53 7.43
C SER A 103 -0.49 8.48 6.06
N TYR A 104 -0.61 7.30 5.45
CA TYR A 104 -1.38 7.14 4.21
C TYR A 104 -2.85 7.47 4.40
N LEU A 105 -3.47 6.93 5.47
CA LEU A 105 -4.86 7.24 5.80
C LEU A 105 -5.05 8.74 6.04
N LEU A 106 -4.18 9.36 6.83
CA LEU A 106 -4.26 10.79 7.15
C LEU A 106 -4.12 11.66 5.89
N THR A 107 -3.19 11.32 4.99
CA THR A 107 -3.02 12.03 3.72
C THR A 107 -4.29 11.94 2.86
N TYR A 108 -4.95 10.78 2.83
CA TYR A 108 -6.21 10.61 2.12
C TYR A 108 -7.36 11.38 2.78
N LEU A 109 -7.40 11.45 4.11
CA LEU A 109 -8.36 12.28 4.83
C LEU A 109 -8.16 13.77 4.54
N VAL A 110 -6.91 14.23 4.47
CA VAL A 110 -6.58 15.61 4.07
C VAL A 110 -7.05 15.86 2.64
N ALA A 111 -6.82 14.92 1.70
CA ALA A 111 -7.35 15.02 0.35
C ALA A 111 -8.89 15.11 0.34
N ALA A 112 -9.57 14.35 1.21
CA ALA A 112 -11.03 14.37 1.29
C ALA A 112 -11.56 15.73 1.70
N ARG A 113 -10.94 16.33 2.72
CA ARG A 113 -11.29 17.68 3.17
C ARG A 113 -10.91 18.75 2.14
N ALA A 114 -9.78 18.61 1.46
CA ALA A 114 -9.33 19.54 0.43
C ALA A 114 -10.29 19.60 -0.78
N VAL A 115 -10.90 18.47 -1.14
CA VAL A 115 -11.89 18.36 -2.22
C VAL A 115 -13.30 18.77 -1.75
N GLY A 116 -13.47 19.09 -0.46
CA GLY A 116 -14.74 19.55 0.11
C GLY A 116 -15.69 18.43 0.57
N VAL A 117 -15.23 17.18 0.60
CA VAL A 117 -16.04 16.03 1.03
C VAL A 117 -16.04 15.93 2.56
N ASN A 118 -17.21 16.11 3.16
CA ASN A 118 -17.40 16.14 4.62
C ASN A 118 -18.03 14.86 5.20
N THR A 119 -17.85 13.72 4.53
CA THR A 119 -18.33 12.41 5.02
C THR A 119 -17.76 12.12 6.41
N PRO A 120 -18.57 11.61 7.36
CA PRO A 120 -18.11 11.24 8.69
C PRO A 120 -16.92 10.27 8.63
N LEU A 121 -15.91 10.50 9.49
CA LEU A 121 -14.67 9.70 9.49
C LEU A 121 -14.92 8.21 9.71
N LEU A 122 -15.95 7.86 10.49
CA LEU A 122 -16.38 6.48 10.73
C LEU A 122 -16.82 5.74 9.46
N ILE A 123 -17.31 6.45 8.45
CA ILE A 123 -17.72 5.87 7.16
C ILE A 123 -16.55 5.97 6.16
N LEU A 124 -15.81 7.07 6.21
CA LEU A 124 -14.73 7.34 5.26
C LEU A 124 -13.52 6.43 5.49
N LEU A 125 -13.03 6.28 6.72
CA LEU A 125 -11.83 5.46 7.02
C LEU A 125 -11.93 4.02 6.50
N PRO A 126 -13.05 3.29 6.71
CA PRO A 126 -13.21 1.94 6.19
C PRO A 126 -13.27 1.85 4.67
N LEU A 127 -13.68 2.92 3.98
CA LEU A 127 -13.69 2.98 2.51
C LEU A 127 -12.29 3.24 1.94
N VAL A 128 -11.49 4.04 2.63
CA VAL A 128 -10.15 4.45 2.19
C VAL A 128 -9.16 3.30 2.22
N ALA A 129 -9.17 2.47 3.28
CA ALA A 129 -8.18 1.41 3.43
C ALA A 129 -8.19 0.39 2.26
N PRO A 130 -9.34 -0.13 1.79
CA PRO A 130 -9.40 -0.96 0.58
C PRO A 130 -8.93 -0.24 -0.69
N VAL A 131 -9.26 1.04 -0.85
CA VAL A 131 -8.79 1.86 -1.98
C VAL A 131 -7.27 1.95 -1.98
N LEU A 132 -6.62 2.17 -0.83
CA LEU A 132 -5.17 2.26 -0.74
C LEU A 132 -4.47 0.93 -1.04
N VAL A 133 -5.09 -0.23 -0.77
CA VAL A 133 -4.52 -1.53 -1.16
C VAL A 133 -4.38 -1.67 -2.67
N THR A 134 -5.20 -0.99 -3.46
CA THR A 134 -5.07 -1.01 -4.93
C THR A 134 -3.72 -0.52 -5.44
N MET A 135 -3.01 0.28 -4.65
CA MET A 135 -1.67 0.78 -4.98
C MET A 135 -0.59 -0.30 -4.91
N LEU A 136 -0.86 -1.43 -4.24
CA LEU A 136 0.09 -2.53 -4.12
C LEU A 136 0.11 -3.40 -5.39
N PHE A 137 -0.84 -3.21 -6.30
CA PHE A 137 -0.90 -3.96 -7.55
C PHE A 137 0.13 -3.38 -8.53
N PRO A 138 1.17 -4.16 -8.92
CA PRO A 138 2.26 -3.68 -9.78
C PRO A 138 1.85 -3.58 -11.27
N VAL A 139 0.56 -3.33 -11.53
CA VAL A 139 -0.04 -3.34 -12.87
C VAL A 139 -0.16 -1.91 -13.42
N THR A 140 -0.07 -0.88 -12.57
CA THR A 140 -0.28 0.53 -12.96
C THR A 140 0.76 1.48 -12.36
N ILE A 141 0.95 2.63 -13.01
CA ILE A 141 1.81 3.71 -12.51
C ILE A 141 1.14 4.31 -11.27
N ALA A 142 1.68 4.01 -10.09
CA ALA A 142 1.19 4.51 -8.79
C ALA A 142 -0.30 4.24 -8.49
N GLY A 143 -0.90 3.18 -9.05
CA GLY A 143 -2.31 2.86 -8.82
C GLY A 143 -3.32 3.76 -9.57
N TRP A 144 -2.86 4.61 -10.50
CA TRP A 144 -3.76 5.49 -11.28
C TRP A 144 -4.78 4.66 -12.08
N GLY A 145 -6.03 5.12 -12.13
CA GLY A 145 -7.15 4.38 -12.73
C GLY A 145 -7.73 3.26 -11.86
N ILE A 146 -6.91 2.34 -11.32
CA ILE A 146 -7.41 1.27 -10.44
C ILE A 146 -7.96 1.86 -9.13
N ARG A 147 -7.26 2.86 -8.56
CA ARG A 147 -7.68 3.52 -7.32
C ARG A 147 -9.00 4.28 -7.50
N GLU A 148 -9.16 4.95 -8.64
CA GLU A 148 -10.37 5.70 -8.99
C GLU A 148 -11.55 4.75 -9.24
N GLY A 149 -11.33 3.66 -9.98
CA GLY A 149 -12.34 2.63 -10.19
C GLY A 149 -12.78 1.97 -8.88
N ALA A 150 -11.83 1.60 -8.02
CA ALA A 150 -12.14 1.06 -6.70
C ALA A 150 -12.91 2.06 -5.83
N ALA A 151 -12.53 3.34 -5.84
CA ALA A 151 -13.25 4.38 -5.11
C ALA A 151 -14.67 4.59 -5.66
N ALA A 152 -14.86 4.64 -6.97
CA ALA A 152 -16.18 4.75 -7.58
C ALA A 152 -17.10 3.60 -7.19
N VAL A 153 -16.57 2.37 -7.23
CA VAL A 153 -17.28 1.14 -6.86
C VAL A 153 -17.62 1.12 -5.38
N LEU A 154 -16.65 1.41 -4.50
CA LEU A 154 -16.86 1.38 -3.05
C LEU A 154 -17.83 2.46 -2.57
N TRP A 155 -17.71 3.69 -3.09
CA TRP A 155 -18.64 4.78 -2.77
C TRP A 155 -20.04 4.46 -3.26
N GLY A 156 -20.19 4.02 -4.52
CA GLY A 156 -21.49 3.61 -5.06
C GLY A 156 -22.12 2.46 -4.27
N ALA A 157 -21.32 1.52 -3.78
CA ALA A 157 -21.80 0.38 -3.02
C ALA A 157 -22.39 0.78 -1.65
N VAL A 158 -21.85 1.82 -1.01
CA VAL A 158 -22.39 2.35 0.25
C VAL A 158 -23.45 3.44 0.05
N GLY A 159 -23.83 3.73 -1.20
CA GLY A 159 -24.82 4.75 -1.55
C GLY A 159 -24.29 6.19 -1.49
N LEU A 160 -22.97 6.37 -1.51
CA LEU A 160 -22.31 7.67 -1.65
C LEU A 160 -22.04 7.99 -3.13
N THR A 161 -21.80 9.27 -3.42
CA THR A 161 -21.47 9.72 -4.78
C THR A 161 -20.13 9.14 -5.23
N ALA A 162 -20.11 8.40 -6.34
CA ALA A 162 -18.87 7.86 -6.92
C ALA A 162 -17.88 8.97 -7.31
N VAL A 163 -18.39 10.12 -7.75
CA VAL A 163 -17.60 11.32 -8.09
C VAL A 163 -16.77 11.79 -6.89
N ASP A 164 -17.34 11.77 -5.69
CA ASP A 164 -16.62 12.14 -4.47
C ASP A 164 -15.45 11.18 -4.24
N GLY A 165 -15.69 9.87 -4.28
CA GLY A 165 -14.63 8.86 -4.11
C GLY A 165 -13.47 9.02 -5.12
N VAL A 166 -13.81 9.24 -6.39
CA VAL A 166 -12.83 9.48 -7.45
C VAL A 166 -12.07 10.78 -7.22
N ALA A 167 -12.75 11.87 -6.87
CA ALA A 167 -12.12 13.17 -6.67
C ALA A 167 -11.14 13.15 -5.48
N ILE A 168 -11.49 12.46 -4.39
CA ILE A 168 -10.56 12.28 -3.26
C ILE A 168 -9.34 11.45 -3.68
N SER A 169 -9.57 10.36 -4.43
CA SER A 169 -8.50 9.49 -4.94
C SER A 169 -7.51 10.27 -5.83
N VAL A 170 -8.02 11.12 -6.71
CA VAL A 170 -7.20 11.98 -7.58
C VAL A 170 -6.46 13.03 -6.75
N GLY A 171 -7.14 13.70 -5.82
CA GLY A 171 -6.53 14.68 -4.91
C GLY A 171 -5.39 14.09 -4.08
N TYR A 172 -5.57 12.87 -3.55
CA TYR A 172 -4.51 12.13 -2.88
C TYR A 172 -3.31 11.88 -3.81
N GLY A 173 -3.58 11.46 -5.06
CA GLY A 173 -2.54 11.24 -6.06
C GLY A 173 -1.70 12.48 -6.31
N PHE A 174 -2.34 13.65 -6.41
CA PHE A 174 -1.63 14.93 -6.53
C PHE A 174 -0.81 15.27 -5.29
N LEU A 175 -1.34 15.11 -4.08
CA LEU A 175 -0.59 15.37 -2.85
C LEU A 175 0.67 14.51 -2.75
N VAL A 176 0.58 13.23 -3.11
CA VAL A 176 1.74 12.34 -3.14
C VAL A 176 2.72 12.74 -4.24
N LEU A 177 2.23 13.09 -5.43
CA LEU A 177 3.08 13.55 -6.52
C LEU A 177 3.87 14.81 -6.14
N PHE A 178 3.19 15.83 -5.62
CA PHE A 178 3.82 17.09 -5.20
C PHE A 178 4.77 16.88 -4.02
N SER A 179 4.44 16.02 -3.06
CA SER A 179 5.34 15.73 -1.93
C SER A 179 6.60 14.98 -2.35
N SER A 180 6.59 14.27 -3.48
CA SER A 180 7.76 13.56 -4.02
C SER A 180 8.74 14.43 -4.83
N LEU A 181 8.33 15.65 -5.23
CA LEU A 181 9.15 16.56 -6.05
C LEU A 181 10.55 16.84 -5.49
N PRO A 182 10.76 17.08 -4.18
CA PRO A 182 12.10 17.35 -3.64
C PRO A 182 13.08 16.20 -3.92
N GLY A 183 12.62 14.95 -3.81
CA GLY A 183 13.41 13.77 -4.15
C GLY A 183 13.74 13.69 -5.63
N GLY A 184 12.76 14.00 -6.49
CA GLY A 184 12.95 14.10 -7.95
C GLY A 184 13.96 15.18 -8.36
N VAL A 185 13.92 16.34 -7.71
CA VAL A 185 14.88 17.44 -7.94
C VAL A 185 16.31 17.01 -7.58
N ILE A 186 16.50 16.39 -6.42
CA ILE A 186 17.82 15.89 -6.00
C ILE A 186 18.34 14.85 -7.01
N LEU A 187 17.50 13.92 -7.45
CA LEU A 187 17.87 12.93 -8.47
C LEU A 187 18.24 13.59 -9.81
N ALA A 188 17.49 14.59 -10.26
CA ALA A 188 17.78 15.33 -11.48
C ALA A 188 19.13 16.06 -11.40
N ILE A 189 19.42 16.72 -10.26
CA ILE A 189 20.71 17.39 -10.01
C ILE A 189 21.87 16.37 -10.05
N GLN A 190 21.68 15.20 -9.43
CA GLN A 190 22.70 14.14 -9.43
C GLN A 190 22.94 13.58 -10.83
N MET A 191 21.88 13.33 -11.60
CA MET A 191 21.99 12.87 -12.99
C MET A 191 22.71 13.90 -13.86
N TRP A 192 22.38 15.19 -13.71
CA TRP A 192 23.00 16.28 -14.46
C TRP A 192 24.48 16.47 -14.12
N ARG A 193 24.89 16.23 -12.86
CA ARG A 193 26.31 16.21 -12.49
C ARG A 193 27.08 15.03 -13.09
N LYS A 194 26.44 13.88 -13.24
CA LYS A 194 27.09 12.66 -13.75
C LYS A 194 27.30 12.68 -15.27
N THR A 195 26.51 13.46 -16.00
CA THR A 195 26.61 13.59 -17.46
C THR A 195 27.54 14.72 -17.92
N ARG A 196 28.09 15.54 -17.01
CA ARG A 196 29.12 16.51 -17.37
C ARG A 196 30.44 15.76 -17.61
N PRO A 197 31.02 15.80 -18.83
CA PRO A 197 32.38 15.35 -19.02
C PRO A 197 33.28 16.19 -18.12
N VAL A 198 34.22 15.53 -17.44
CA VAL A 198 35.30 16.23 -16.77
C VAL A 198 36.12 16.86 -17.89
N ASP A 199 36.05 18.18 -18.04
CA ASP A 199 36.98 18.91 -18.89
C ASP A 199 38.37 18.74 -18.27
N GLU A 200 39.12 17.76 -18.76
CA GLU A 200 40.55 17.60 -18.49
C GLU A 200 41.28 18.72 -19.24
N GLY A 201 41.63 19.77 -18.50
CA GLY A 201 42.56 20.81 -18.92
C GLY A 201 44.01 20.45 -18.64
#